data_AF-T0V179-F1
#
_entry.id   AF-T0V179-F1
#
_cell.length_a   1.000
_cell.length_b   1.000
_cell.length_c   1.000
_cell.angle_alpha   90.00
_cell.angle_beta   90.00
_cell.angle_gamma   90.00
#
_symmetry.space_group_name_H-M   'P 1'
#
loop_
_entity.id
_entity.type
_entity.pdbx_description
1 polymer ?
#
loop_
_entity_poly.entity_id
_entity_poly.type
_entity_poly.pdbx_seq_one_letter_code
_entity_poly.pdbx_strand_id
1 'polypeptide(L)'
;MTLALLDVAIQYNITNLTTVVDVFLLMILAVLAKGKTWSLTQYAFHTLFPVVTSDLLFRLLGLFFFPLLLNIPIAEVGSNAFFYLLTYSMILPLYFIFNRFLGLDLKRWKVYSDDSLHNIQISRRVALAMAIYLLGIYLCMNLDVWFPFYSPELELRLRMFWVLLSAIAFIFLIAHLNQLSRQYLEESLAMEEKRHLNSLTKANQKIDVLYNELLQYRQSYQTVVEQFSEEVRDQEEALAEQVYQNVLRESAKEFERFRVVENPKLENIHSLPLRSLLSARMMEAKRNNIPVTCDIPEEIKGFAMNVVDLTLLVSIFFSNAIDESKQVPTAQISFSFHQHDKDGSYHFVMENRTQEERVDLDAIMQEENQKKTSGLNLHSAKDILKKYGDANLVTSSGDYLFKQELIFK
;
A
#
# COMPACT_ATOMS: atom_id res chain seq x y z
N MET A 1 -23.51 22.30 -14.64
CA MET A 1 -24.53 23.37 -14.55
C MET A 1 -25.47 23.35 -15.75
N THR A 2 -24.96 23.29 -16.99
CA THR A 2 -25.77 23.11 -18.22
C THR A 2 -26.52 21.78 -18.28
N LEU A 3 -25.87 20.67 -17.91
CA LEU A 3 -26.51 19.35 -17.80
C LEU A 3 -27.57 19.29 -16.69
N ALA A 4 -27.37 19.98 -15.57
CA ALA A 4 -28.33 20.01 -14.47
C ALA A 4 -29.59 20.81 -14.81
N LEU A 5 -29.47 21.90 -15.58
CA LEU A 5 -30.62 22.65 -16.08
C LEU A 5 -31.39 21.89 -17.16
N LEU A 6 -30.69 21.12 -18.01
CA LEU A 6 -31.30 20.23 -18.99
C LEU A 6 -32.03 19.06 -18.30
N ASP A 7 -31.43 18.47 -17.27
CA ASP A 7 -32.01 17.40 -16.46
C ASP A 7 -33.26 17.86 -15.69
N VAL A 8 -33.21 19.05 -15.08
CA VAL A 8 -34.36 19.74 -14.48
C VAL A 8 -35.50 19.95 -15.48
N ALA A 9 -35.18 20.38 -16.71
CA ALA A 9 -36.19 20.59 -17.76
C ALA A 9 -36.80 19.27 -18.29
N ILE A 10 -36.03 18.18 -18.31
CA ILE A 10 -36.48 16.85 -18.72
C ILE A 10 -37.30 16.19 -17.60
N GLN A 11 -36.87 16.29 -16.34
CA GLN A 11 -37.56 15.74 -15.17
C GLN A 11 -38.89 16.43 -14.88
N TYR A 12 -39.03 17.72 -15.20
CA TYR A 12 -40.31 18.43 -15.08
C TYR A 12 -41.35 17.94 -16.10
N ASN A 13 -40.92 17.40 -17.26
CA ASN A 13 -41.80 17.06 -18.37
C ASN A 13 -42.06 15.55 -18.56
N ILE A 14 -41.23 14.67 -17.99
CA ILE A 14 -41.36 13.22 -18.17
C ILE A 14 -41.58 12.56 -16.81
N THR A 15 -42.84 12.24 -16.53
CA THR A 15 -43.27 11.55 -15.32
C THR A 15 -42.81 10.09 -15.34
N ASN A 16 -42.09 9.71 -14.26
CA ASN A 16 -41.93 8.35 -13.72
C ASN A 16 -40.82 7.43 -14.26
N LEU A 17 -40.15 7.70 -15.39
CA LEU A 17 -39.08 6.81 -15.92
C LEU A 17 -37.64 7.35 -15.85
N THR A 18 -37.46 8.65 -15.59
CA THR A 18 -36.17 9.36 -15.74
C THR A 18 -35.17 9.03 -14.64
N THR A 19 -35.59 8.99 -13.37
CA THR A 19 -34.67 8.77 -12.25
C THR A 19 -33.88 7.47 -12.32
N VAL A 20 -34.49 6.39 -12.82
CA VAL A 20 -33.83 5.09 -13.00
C VAL A 20 -32.82 5.14 -14.14
N VAL A 21 -33.20 5.76 -15.27
CA VAL A 21 -32.35 5.92 -16.45
C VAL A 21 -31.13 6.80 -16.14
N ASP A 22 -31.30 7.84 -15.32
CA ASP A 22 -30.21 8.72 -14.86
C ASP A 22 -29.19 7.95 -14.00
N VAL A 23 -29.64 7.03 -13.14
CA VAL A 23 -28.75 6.15 -12.35
C VAL A 23 -27.91 5.27 -13.27
N PHE A 24 -28.52 4.66 -14.29
CA PHE A 24 -27.83 3.79 -15.25
C PHE A 24 -26.84 4.58 -16.12
N LEU A 25 -27.21 5.78 -16.57
CA LEU A 25 -26.32 6.68 -17.33
C LEU A 25 -25.12 7.13 -16.49
N LEU A 26 -25.34 7.53 -15.24
CA LEU A 26 -24.26 7.89 -14.30
C LEU A 26 -23.35 6.69 -14.00
N MET A 27 -23.90 5.47 -13.94
CA MET A 27 -23.12 4.25 -13.75
C MET A 27 -22.23 3.94 -14.96
N ILE A 28 -22.76 4.07 -16.17
CA ILE A 28 -21.99 3.89 -17.41
C ILE A 28 -20.89 4.95 -17.51
N LEU A 29 -21.20 6.21 -17.19
CA LEU A 29 -20.21 7.30 -17.15
C LEU A 29 -19.14 7.07 -16.08
N ALA A 30 -19.50 6.55 -14.90
CA ALA A 30 -18.54 6.23 -13.83
C ALA A 30 -17.59 5.08 -14.21
N VAL A 31 -18.10 4.09 -14.94
CA VAL A 31 -17.30 2.99 -15.51
C VAL A 31 -16.37 3.49 -16.62
N LEU A 32 -16.84 4.38 -17.48
CA LEU A 32 -16.04 4.96 -18.58
C LEU A 32 -14.99 5.98 -18.09
N ALA A 33 -15.28 6.76 -17.04
CA ALA A 33 -14.40 7.81 -16.54
C ALA A 33 -13.24 7.29 -15.67
N LYS A 34 -13.26 6.01 -15.24
CA LYS A 34 -12.19 5.42 -14.42
C LYS A 34 -11.53 4.24 -15.11
N GLY A 35 -10.31 4.45 -15.62
CA GLY A 35 -9.45 3.39 -16.17
C GLY A 35 -8.83 2.45 -15.13
N LYS A 36 -9.40 2.30 -13.92
CA LYS A 36 -8.89 1.41 -12.86
C LYS A 36 -9.85 0.24 -12.64
N THR A 37 -9.34 -0.98 -12.46
CA THR A 37 -10.13 -2.22 -12.33
C THR A 37 -10.81 -2.34 -10.96
N TRP A 38 -11.84 -1.54 -10.68
CA TRP A 38 -12.70 -1.78 -9.51
C TRP A 38 -13.62 -2.97 -9.75
N SER A 39 -14.04 -3.64 -8.67
CA SER A 39 -15.07 -4.67 -8.76
C SER A 39 -16.43 -4.04 -9.10
N LEU A 40 -17.31 -4.80 -9.76
CA LEU A 40 -18.67 -4.35 -10.13
C LEU A 40 -19.43 -3.80 -8.91
N THR A 41 -19.24 -4.39 -7.73
CA THR A 41 -19.92 -3.97 -6.49
C THR A 41 -19.45 -2.60 -5.97
N GLN A 42 -18.17 -2.27 -6.16
CA GLN A 42 -17.64 -0.96 -5.77
C GLN A 42 -18.10 0.13 -6.74
N TYR A 43 -18.15 -0.18 -8.04
CA TYR A 43 -18.78 0.69 -9.03
C TYR A 43 -20.25 0.96 -8.68
N ALA A 44 -20.98 -0.10 -8.34
CA ALA A 44 -22.37 0.01 -7.91
C ALA A 44 -22.49 0.92 -6.67
N PHE A 45 -21.73 0.68 -5.60
CA PHE A 45 -21.81 1.55 -4.43
C PHE A 45 -21.44 3.00 -4.74
N HIS A 46 -20.30 3.25 -5.41
CA HIS A 46 -19.82 4.62 -5.63
C HIS A 46 -20.74 5.42 -6.55
N THR A 47 -21.53 4.74 -7.39
CA THR A 47 -22.56 5.37 -8.22
C THR A 47 -23.88 5.51 -7.47
N LEU A 48 -24.35 4.46 -6.80
CA LEU A 48 -25.64 4.44 -6.12
C LEU A 48 -25.65 5.35 -4.89
N PHE A 49 -24.54 5.44 -4.16
CA PHE A 49 -24.49 6.19 -2.91
C PHE A 49 -24.82 7.68 -3.10
N PRO A 50 -24.17 8.44 -4.02
CA PRO A 50 -24.54 9.83 -4.27
C PRO A 50 -25.98 9.97 -4.74
N VAL A 51 -26.44 9.09 -5.63
CA VAL A 51 -27.79 9.13 -6.21
C VAL A 51 -28.87 8.93 -5.15
N VAL A 52 -28.75 7.87 -4.34
CA VAL A 52 -29.68 7.58 -3.25
C VAL A 52 -29.66 8.71 -2.22
N THR A 53 -28.48 9.25 -1.90
CA THR A 53 -28.38 10.37 -0.95
C THR A 53 -29.06 11.62 -1.49
N SER A 54 -28.84 11.99 -2.75
CA SER A 54 -29.46 13.19 -3.35
C SER A 54 -30.98 13.04 -3.50
N ASP A 55 -31.45 11.86 -3.91
CA ASP A 55 -32.89 11.57 -4.06
C ASP A 55 -33.61 11.60 -2.70
N LEU A 56 -33.00 10.99 -1.68
CA LEU A 56 -33.53 11.03 -0.32
C LEU A 56 -33.60 12.46 0.24
N LEU A 57 -32.53 13.24 0.07
CA LEU A 57 -32.50 14.64 0.50
C LEU A 57 -33.55 15.48 -0.24
N PHE A 58 -33.68 15.30 -1.55
CA PHE A 58 -34.69 15.99 -2.37
C PHE A 58 -36.11 15.70 -1.84
N ARG A 59 -36.43 14.43 -1.57
CA ARG A 59 -37.75 14.03 -1.06
C ARG A 59 -38.01 14.51 0.35
N LEU A 60 -37.01 14.47 1.24
CA LEU A 60 -37.13 14.99 2.60
C LEU A 60 -37.41 16.49 2.59
N LEU A 61 -36.75 17.23 1.71
CA LEU A 61 -36.97 18.66 1.56
C LEU A 61 -38.37 18.97 1.01
N GLY A 62 -38.76 18.33 -0.09
CA GLY A 62 -40.02 18.60 -0.78
C GLY A 62 -41.27 18.12 -0.04
N LEU A 63 -41.22 16.95 0.61
CA LEU A 63 -42.38 16.36 1.29
C LEU A 63 -42.52 16.79 2.75
N PHE A 64 -41.43 17.18 3.42
CA PHE A 64 -41.45 17.48 4.85
C PHE A 64 -40.93 18.88 5.15
N PHE A 65 -39.72 19.23 4.73
CA PHE A 65 -39.07 20.47 5.16
C PHE A 65 -39.81 21.74 4.71
N PHE A 66 -40.08 21.91 3.40
CA PHE A 66 -40.76 23.11 2.90
C PHE A 66 -42.22 23.21 3.34
N PRO A 67 -43.03 22.13 3.25
CA PRO A 67 -44.40 22.16 3.78
C PRO A 67 -44.46 22.53 5.26
N LEU A 68 -43.55 22.00 6.09
CA LEU A 68 -43.50 22.27 7.53
C LEU A 68 -43.01 23.69 7.83
N LEU A 69 -41.96 24.16 7.14
CA LEU A 69 -41.33 25.46 7.40
C LEU A 69 -42.24 26.63 6.99
N LEU A 70 -42.95 26.49 5.87
CA LEU A 70 -43.76 27.56 5.27
C LEU A 70 -45.26 27.37 5.52
N ASN A 71 -45.66 26.26 6.13
CA ASN A 71 -47.05 25.90 6.40
C ASN A 71 -47.93 25.91 5.13
N ILE A 72 -47.39 25.39 4.03
CA ILE A 72 -48.05 25.30 2.72
C ILE A 72 -48.36 23.84 2.35
N PRO A 73 -49.45 23.57 1.60
CA PRO A 73 -49.78 22.22 1.15
C PRO A 73 -48.68 21.59 0.29
N ILE A 74 -48.46 20.29 0.45
CA ILE A 74 -47.45 19.53 -0.31
C ILE A 74 -47.68 19.63 -1.83
N ALA A 75 -48.94 19.70 -2.26
CA ALA A 75 -49.31 19.84 -3.66
C ALA A 75 -48.84 21.17 -4.28
N GLU A 76 -48.81 22.26 -3.50
CA GLU A 76 -48.32 23.57 -3.95
C GLU A 76 -46.79 23.59 -4.04
N VAL A 77 -46.10 22.87 -3.16
CA VAL A 77 -44.65 22.71 -3.23
C VAL A 77 -44.25 21.91 -4.47
N GLY A 78 -44.94 20.81 -4.73
CA GLY A 78 -44.62 19.91 -5.85
C GLY A 78 -44.93 20.48 -7.24
N SER A 79 -45.91 21.38 -7.35
CA SER A 79 -46.31 21.99 -8.63
C SER A 79 -45.54 23.27 -8.97
N ASN A 80 -44.79 23.83 -8.04
CA ASN A 80 -44.12 25.12 -8.21
C ASN A 80 -42.63 24.95 -8.56
N ALA A 81 -42.26 25.45 -9.74
CA ALA A 81 -40.89 25.40 -10.26
C ALA A 81 -39.85 26.08 -9.33
N PHE A 82 -40.25 27.09 -8.56
CA PHE A 82 -39.36 27.74 -7.59
C PHE A 82 -38.91 26.77 -6.50
N PHE A 83 -39.84 26.02 -5.90
CA PHE A 83 -39.52 25.05 -4.85
C PHE A 83 -38.69 23.89 -5.40
N TYR A 84 -38.95 23.47 -6.64
CA TYR A 84 -38.13 22.49 -7.32
C TYR A 84 -36.67 22.94 -7.43
N LEU A 85 -36.42 24.14 -8.00
CA LEU A 85 -35.06 24.71 -8.11
C LEU A 85 -34.38 24.93 -6.76
N LEU A 86 -35.14 25.44 -5.77
CA LEU A 86 -34.65 25.67 -4.42
C LEU A 86 -34.19 24.36 -3.76
N THR A 87 -34.96 23.28 -3.95
CA THR A 87 -34.62 21.95 -3.43
C THR A 87 -33.28 21.47 -4.00
N TYR A 88 -33.10 21.50 -5.33
CA TYR A 88 -31.84 21.10 -5.96
C TYR A 88 -30.66 21.96 -5.52
N SER A 89 -30.84 23.27 -5.34
CA SER A 89 -29.78 24.16 -4.85
C SER A 89 -29.35 23.83 -3.43
N MET A 90 -30.24 23.29 -2.59
CA MET A 90 -29.93 22.96 -1.20
C MET A 90 -29.29 21.57 -1.02
N ILE A 91 -29.40 20.67 -2.01
CA ILE A 91 -28.84 19.32 -1.93
C ILE A 91 -27.33 19.35 -1.69
N LEU A 92 -26.57 20.17 -2.44
CA LEU A 92 -25.11 20.16 -2.37
C LEU A 92 -24.57 20.71 -1.02
N PRO A 93 -25.07 21.84 -0.49
CA PRO A 93 -24.74 22.27 0.87
C PRO A 93 -25.12 21.23 1.93
N LEU A 94 -26.31 20.63 1.83
CA LEU A 94 -26.76 19.61 2.78
C LEU A 94 -25.93 18.35 2.71
N TYR A 95 -25.50 17.93 1.52
CA TYR A 95 -24.59 16.81 1.35
C TYR A 95 -23.26 17.05 2.09
N PHE A 96 -22.71 18.26 2.00
CA PHE A 96 -21.47 18.61 2.72
C PHE A 96 -21.67 18.59 4.25
N ILE A 97 -22.77 19.16 4.73
CA ILE A 97 -23.14 19.15 6.16
C ILE A 97 -23.34 17.70 6.64
N PHE A 98 -24.09 16.90 5.88
CA PHE A 98 -24.37 15.50 6.18
C PHE A 98 -23.08 14.67 6.25
N ASN A 99 -22.18 14.86 5.28
CA ASN A 99 -20.88 14.18 5.25
C ASN A 99 -20.02 14.55 6.46
N ARG A 100 -20.03 15.83 6.88
CA ARG A 100 -19.30 16.30 8.06
C ARG A 100 -19.91 15.79 9.37
N PHE A 101 -21.24 15.84 9.50
CA PHE A 101 -21.95 15.45 10.72
C PHE A 101 -21.84 13.95 11.00
N LEU A 102 -21.95 13.12 9.97
CA LEU A 102 -21.87 11.66 10.10
C LEU A 102 -20.42 11.16 10.16
N GLY A 103 -19.43 12.04 10.00
CA GLY A 103 -18.02 11.67 9.98
C GLY A 103 -17.70 10.67 8.87
N LEU A 104 -18.45 10.71 7.78
CA LEU A 104 -18.30 9.81 6.65
C LEU A 104 -17.01 10.16 5.90
N ASP A 105 -15.99 9.35 6.09
CA ASP A 105 -14.79 9.44 5.28
C ASP A 105 -14.89 8.42 4.15
N LEU A 106 -15.52 8.82 3.04
CA LEU A 106 -15.67 7.99 1.84
C LEU A 106 -14.31 7.47 1.33
N LYS A 107 -13.19 8.15 1.65
CA LYS A 107 -11.84 7.66 1.34
C LYS A 107 -11.46 6.48 2.23
N ARG A 108 -11.80 6.47 3.52
CA ARG A 108 -11.59 5.32 4.41
C ARG A 108 -12.42 4.11 3.98
N TRP A 109 -13.68 4.35 3.62
CA TRP A 109 -14.54 3.26 3.15
C TRP A 109 -14.03 2.64 1.84
N LYS A 110 -13.48 3.46 0.94
CA LYS A 110 -12.82 2.96 -0.27
C LYS A 110 -11.68 1.99 0.06
N VAL A 111 -10.79 2.37 0.96
CA VAL A 111 -9.66 1.53 1.41
C VAL A 111 -10.17 0.24 2.07
N TYR A 112 -11.20 0.34 2.92
CA TYR A 112 -11.85 -0.84 3.51
C TYR A 112 -12.40 -1.80 2.45
N SER A 113 -13.11 -1.27 1.44
CA SER A 113 -13.78 -2.09 0.43
C SER A 113 -12.81 -2.83 -0.50
N ASP A 114 -11.57 -2.34 -0.64
CA ASP A 114 -10.53 -2.90 -1.53
C ASP A 114 -9.70 -4.01 -0.85
N ASP A 115 -9.68 -4.09 0.48
CA ASP A 115 -8.66 -4.87 1.19
C ASP A 115 -8.96 -6.39 1.31
N SER A 116 -10.23 -6.81 1.32
CA SER A 116 -10.54 -8.23 1.53
C SER A 116 -11.84 -8.71 0.87
N LEU A 117 -11.91 -10.02 0.61
CA LEU A 117 -13.11 -10.71 0.11
C LEU A 117 -14.32 -10.54 1.06
N HIS A 118 -14.08 -10.45 2.37
CA HIS A 118 -15.12 -10.20 3.35
C HIS A 118 -15.71 -8.79 3.20
N ASN A 119 -14.87 -7.80 2.94
CA ASN A 119 -15.28 -6.41 2.76
C ASN A 119 -16.08 -6.21 1.46
N ILE A 120 -15.79 -6.99 0.42
CA ILE A 120 -16.58 -7.05 -0.82
C ILE A 120 -18.01 -7.57 -0.55
N GLN A 121 -18.19 -8.57 0.33
CA GLN A 121 -19.53 -9.06 0.67
C GLN A 121 -20.39 -8.01 1.38
N ILE A 122 -19.77 -7.20 2.24
CA ILE A 122 -20.43 -6.09 2.93
C ILE A 122 -20.82 -4.99 1.93
N SER A 123 -19.91 -4.61 1.03
CA SER A 123 -20.20 -3.67 -0.07
C SER A 123 -21.39 -4.14 -0.91
N ARG A 124 -21.45 -5.45 -1.22
CA ARG A 124 -22.59 -6.06 -1.95
C ARG A 124 -23.92 -5.92 -1.20
N ARG A 125 -23.94 -6.17 0.12
CA ARG A 125 -25.16 -6.03 0.94
C ARG A 125 -25.66 -4.58 0.96
N VAL A 126 -24.73 -3.64 1.03
CA VAL A 126 -25.02 -2.20 1.05
C VAL A 126 -25.56 -1.72 -0.30
N ALA A 127 -24.92 -2.12 -1.40
CA ALA A 127 -25.41 -1.84 -2.75
C ALA A 127 -26.81 -2.45 -2.99
N LEU A 128 -27.06 -3.65 -2.48
CA LEU A 128 -28.37 -4.30 -2.55
C LEU A 128 -29.42 -3.53 -1.74
N ALA A 129 -29.10 -3.04 -0.55
CA ALA A 129 -30.00 -2.19 0.25
C ALA A 129 -30.36 -0.89 -0.50
N MET A 130 -29.39 -0.26 -1.17
CA MET A 130 -29.62 0.92 -2.01
C MET A 130 -30.50 0.61 -3.23
N ALA A 131 -30.31 -0.55 -3.86
CA ALA A 131 -31.16 -1.00 -4.96
C ALA A 131 -32.60 -1.25 -4.51
N ILE A 132 -32.81 -1.86 -3.34
CA ILE A 132 -34.14 -2.04 -2.74
C ILE A 132 -34.83 -0.69 -2.49
N TYR A 133 -34.09 0.30 -2.01
CA TYR A 133 -34.61 1.65 -1.81
C TYR A 133 -35.13 2.26 -3.14
N LEU A 134 -34.31 2.22 -4.20
CA LEU A 134 -34.68 2.74 -5.51
C LEU A 134 -35.90 1.99 -6.08
N LEU A 135 -35.93 0.66 -5.93
CA LEU A 135 -37.07 -0.15 -6.32
C LEU A 135 -38.33 0.25 -5.56
N GLY A 136 -38.26 0.39 -4.23
CA GLY A 136 -39.40 0.78 -3.42
C GLY A 136 -39.95 2.17 -3.77
N ILE A 137 -39.07 3.11 -4.12
CA ILE A 137 -39.49 4.43 -4.61
C ILE A 137 -40.15 4.34 -5.98
N TYR A 138 -39.58 3.56 -6.89
CA TYR A 138 -40.18 3.31 -8.20
C TYR A 138 -41.57 2.70 -8.05
N LEU A 139 -41.73 1.72 -7.16
CA LEU A 139 -43.03 1.13 -6.86
C LEU A 139 -44.01 2.18 -6.31
N CYS A 140 -43.59 2.99 -5.31
CA CYS A 140 -44.42 4.03 -4.72
C CYS A 140 -44.86 5.10 -5.73
N MET A 141 -44.03 5.42 -6.73
CA MET A 141 -44.31 6.43 -7.76
C MET A 141 -45.25 5.97 -8.87
N ASN A 142 -45.50 4.65 -8.99
CA ASN A 142 -46.36 4.08 -10.03
C ASN A 142 -47.62 3.41 -9.44
N LEU A 143 -47.90 3.64 -8.14
CA LEU A 143 -49.07 3.06 -7.47
C LEU A 143 -50.39 3.55 -8.08
N ASP A 144 -50.45 4.81 -8.49
CA ASP A 144 -51.58 5.44 -9.18
C ASP A 144 -51.88 4.78 -10.54
N VAL A 145 -50.83 4.48 -11.31
CA VAL A 145 -50.93 3.82 -12.61
C VAL A 145 -51.38 2.36 -12.45
N TRP A 146 -50.84 1.65 -11.47
CA TRP A 146 -51.15 0.23 -11.26
C TRP A 146 -52.48 0.01 -10.55
N PHE A 147 -52.91 0.96 -9.73
CA PHE A 147 -54.14 0.87 -8.97
C PHE A 147 -54.94 2.19 -9.01
N PRO A 148 -55.69 2.44 -10.10
CA PRO A 148 -56.41 3.70 -10.33
C PRO A 148 -57.56 3.97 -9.34
N PHE A 149 -57.91 3.00 -8.49
CA PHE A 149 -59.02 3.09 -7.54
C PHE A 149 -58.65 3.65 -6.16
N TYR A 150 -57.36 3.91 -5.88
CA TYR A 150 -56.94 4.49 -4.60
C TYR A 150 -57.16 6.01 -4.57
N SER A 151 -57.48 6.55 -3.39
CA SER A 151 -57.56 8.00 -3.20
C SER A 151 -56.16 8.63 -3.24
N PRO A 152 -55.97 9.79 -3.89
CA PRO A 152 -54.69 10.51 -3.91
C PRO A 152 -54.10 10.79 -2.53
N GLU A 153 -54.96 10.97 -1.51
CA GLU A 153 -54.53 11.20 -0.13
C GLU A 153 -53.84 9.98 0.51
N LEU A 154 -54.36 8.78 0.25
CA LEU A 154 -53.76 7.53 0.74
C LEU A 154 -52.39 7.29 0.10
N GLU A 155 -52.28 7.53 -1.20
CA GLU A 155 -51.02 7.42 -1.94
C GLU A 155 -49.95 8.36 -1.37
N LEU A 156 -50.31 9.64 -1.15
CA LEU A 156 -49.39 10.62 -0.56
C LEU A 156 -48.93 10.20 0.83
N ARG A 157 -49.83 9.68 1.68
CA ARG A 157 -49.48 9.16 3.01
C ARG A 157 -48.53 7.96 2.94
N LEU A 158 -48.77 7.02 2.02
CA LEU A 158 -47.90 5.86 1.82
C LEU A 158 -46.50 6.30 1.33
N ARG A 159 -46.44 7.25 0.40
CA ARG A 159 -45.18 7.82 -0.09
C ARG A 159 -44.40 8.52 1.03
N MET A 160 -45.07 9.34 1.84
CA MET A 160 -44.44 9.97 3.01
C MET A 160 -43.92 8.93 4.01
N PHE A 161 -44.71 7.90 4.30
CA PHE A 161 -44.32 6.82 5.19
C PHE A 161 -43.08 6.07 4.66
N TRP A 162 -43.05 5.73 3.37
CA TRP A 162 -41.89 5.07 2.76
C TRP A 162 -40.62 5.93 2.79
N VAL A 163 -40.74 7.24 2.54
CA VAL A 163 -39.61 8.18 2.61
C VAL A 163 -39.07 8.30 4.04
N LEU A 164 -39.94 8.36 5.05
CA LEU A 164 -39.48 8.39 6.46
C LEU A 164 -38.81 7.09 6.88
N LEU A 165 -39.42 5.95 6.54
CA LEU A 165 -38.85 4.63 6.84
C LEU A 165 -37.47 4.45 6.20
N SER A 166 -37.34 4.85 4.93
CA SER A 166 -36.07 4.80 4.22
C SER A 166 -35.04 5.79 4.76
N ALA A 167 -35.45 6.98 5.21
CA ALA A 167 -34.54 7.93 5.86
C ALA A 167 -33.95 7.36 7.16
N ILE A 168 -34.78 6.73 7.99
CA ILE A 168 -34.32 6.05 9.21
C ILE A 168 -33.37 4.90 8.85
N ALA A 169 -33.76 4.03 7.92
CA ALA A 169 -32.92 2.91 7.47
C ALA A 169 -31.58 3.40 6.89
N PHE A 170 -31.58 4.51 6.16
CA PHE A 170 -30.39 5.12 5.59
C PHE A 170 -29.43 5.62 6.69
N ILE A 171 -29.95 6.29 7.73
CA ILE A 171 -29.13 6.72 8.87
C ILE A 171 -28.48 5.51 9.56
N PHE A 172 -29.23 4.42 9.79
CA PHE A 172 -28.69 3.18 10.36
C PHE A 172 -27.62 2.54 9.46
N LEU A 173 -27.85 2.51 8.15
CA LEU A 173 -26.88 2.01 7.18
C LEU A 173 -25.57 2.80 7.26
N ILE A 174 -25.64 4.14 7.28
CA ILE A 174 -24.47 5.00 7.41
C ILE A 174 -23.75 4.77 8.74
N ALA A 175 -24.48 4.72 9.85
CA ALA A 175 -23.89 4.49 11.17
C ALA A 175 -23.14 3.15 11.23
N HIS A 176 -23.74 2.09 10.68
CA HIS A 176 -23.12 0.77 10.61
C HIS A 176 -21.87 0.76 9.73
N LEU A 177 -21.92 1.40 8.55
CA LEU A 177 -20.75 1.55 7.68
C LEU A 177 -19.59 2.30 8.36
N ASN A 178 -19.91 3.36 9.12
CA ASN A 178 -18.91 4.13 9.85
C ASN A 178 -18.27 3.28 10.96
N GLN A 179 -19.07 2.50 11.69
CA GLN A 179 -18.56 1.59 12.72
C GLN A 179 -17.60 0.54 12.13
N LEU A 180 -17.99 -0.11 11.02
CA LEU A 180 -17.13 -1.09 10.34
C LEU A 180 -15.82 -0.46 9.85
N SER A 181 -15.91 0.73 9.25
CA SER A 181 -14.71 1.44 8.79
C SER A 181 -13.77 1.82 9.94
N ARG A 182 -14.31 2.15 11.12
CA ARG A 182 -13.51 2.44 12.32
C ARG A 182 -12.84 1.20 12.87
N GLN A 183 -13.58 0.10 13.01
CA GLN A 183 -13.04 -1.17 13.49
C GLN A 183 -11.88 -1.66 12.64
N TYR A 184 -12.01 -1.59 11.32
CA TYR A 184 -10.91 -1.94 10.42
C TYR A 184 -9.68 -1.04 10.57
N LEU A 185 -9.89 0.27 10.78
CA LEU A 185 -8.78 1.19 11.01
C LEU A 185 -8.05 0.86 12.32
N GLU A 186 -8.79 0.54 13.37
CA GLU A 186 -8.22 0.11 14.65
C GLU A 186 -7.46 -1.22 14.52
N GLU A 187 -8.01 -2.20 13.79
CA GLU A 187 -7.37 -3.50 13.58
C GLU A 187 -6.10 -3.39 12.73
N SER A 188 -6.12 -2.57 11.66
CA SER A 188 -4.95 -2.35 10.81
C SER A 188 -3.82 -1.64 11.58
N LEU A 189 -4.15 -0.64 12.42
CA LEU A 189 -3.19 -0.01 13.33
C LEU A 189 -2.60 -1.01 14.33
N ALA A 190 -3.45 -1.85 14.95
CA ALA A 190 -3.00 -2.88 15.89
C ALA A 190 -2.09 -3.93 15.23
N MET A 191 -2.37 -4.32 13.97
CA MET A 191 -1.49 -5.20 13.22
C MET A 191 -0.13 -4.55 12.93
N GLU A 192 -0.11 -3.27 12.58
CA GLU A 192 1.12 -2.53 12.32
C GLU A 192 1.97 -2.42 13.60
N GLU A 193 1.35 -2.10 14.73
CA GLU A 193 2.01 -2.08 16.04
C GLU A 193 2.59 -3.46 16.39
N LYS A 194 1.82 -4.53 16.18
CA LYS A 194 2.29 -5.92 16.40
C LYS A 194 3.46 -6.28 15.50
N ARG A 195 3.45 -5.86 14.23
CA ARG A 195 4.58 -6.07 13.31
C ARG A 195 5.82 -5.32 13.78
N HIS A 196 5.66 -4.08 14.22
CA HIS A 196 6.73 -3.27 14.77
C HIS A 196 7.35 -3.93 16.02
N LEU A 197 6.52 -4.36 16.96
CA LEU A 197 6.97 -5.05 18.18
C LEU A 197 7.68 -6.37 17.85
N ASN A 198 7.15 -7.17 16.93
CA ASN A 198 7.81 -8.39 16.48
C ASN A 198 9.18 -8.11 15.83
N SER A 199 9.33 -7.01 15.10
CA SER A 199 10.62 -6.61 14.52
C SER A 199 11.64 -6.25 15.61
N LEU A 200 11.22 -5.49 16.62
CA LEU A 200 12.05 -5.18 17.79
C LEU A 200 12.45 -6.45 18.56
N THR A 201 11.52 -7.39 18.78
CA THR A 201 11.83 -8.67 19.44
C THR A 201 12.87 -9.47 18.66
N LYS A 202 12.74 -9.55 17.34
CA LYS A 202 13.74 -10.23 16.48
C LYS A 202 15.11 -9.53 16.53
N ALA A 203 15.13 -8.19 16.59
CA ALA A 203 16.37 -7.44 16.75
C ALA A 203 17.04 -7.75 18.11
N ASN A 204 16.25 -7.79 19.19
CA ASN A 204 16.76 -8.15 20.52
C ASN A 204 17.29 -9.59 20.56
N GLN A 205 16.58 -10.56 19.98
CA GLN A 205 17.08 -11.95 19.88
C GLN A 205 18.42 -12.03 19.13
N LYS A 206 18.60 -11.20 18.10
CA LYS A 206 19.88 -11.14 17.37
C LYS A 206 21.00 -10.55 18.23
N ILE A 207 20.69 -9.56 19.08
CA ILE A 207 21.63 -9.03 20.07
C ILE A 207 22.03 -10.12 21.07
N ASP A 208 21.08 -10.92 21.57
CA ASP A 208 21.38 -12.01 22.50
C ASP A 208 22.30 -13.08 21.88
N VAL A 209 22.06 -13.45 20.62
CA VAL A 209 22.94 -14.37 19.88
C VAL A 209 24.34 -13.78 19.74
N LEU A 210 24.45 -12.53 19.29
CA LEU A 210 25.74 -11.84 19.16
C LEU A 210 26.48 -11.71 20.49
N TYR A 211 25.75 -11.45 21.59
CA TYR A 211 26.32 -11.38 22.94
C TYR A 211 26.88 -12.73 23.39
N ASN A 212 26.13 -13.82 23.16
CA ASN A 212 26.60 -15.17 23.49
C ASN A 212 27.80 -15.60 22.64
N GLU A 213 27.82 -15.28 21.35
CA GLU A 213 28.98 -15.50 20.48
C GLU A 213 30.22 -14.74 20.99
N LEU A 214 30.05 -13.49 21.42
CA LEU A 214 31.14 -12.67 21.98
C LEU A 214 31.66 -13.23 23.30
N LEU A 215 30.77 -13.75 24.15
CA LEU A 215 31.14 -14.42 25.40
C LEU A 215 31.94 -15.71 25.12
N GLN A 216 31.48 -16.52 24.18
CA GLN A 216 32.19 -17.74 23.75
C GLN A 216 33.58 -17.40 23.19
N TYR A 217 33.67 -16.35 22.37
CA TYR A 217 34.93 -15.86 21.84
C TYR A 217 35.91 -15.42 22.94
N ARG A 218 35.41 -14.70 23.96
CA ARG A 218 36.22 -14.30 25.12
C ARG A 218 36.75 -15.50 25.89
N GLN A 219 35.93 -16.53 26.10
CA GLN A 219 36.34 -17.76 26.78
C GLN A 219 37.41 -18.51 25.97
N SER A 220 37.18 -18.70 24.66
CA SER A 220 38.18 -19.30 23.77
C SER A 220 39.51 -18.54 23.77
N TYR A 221 39.46 -17.20 23.79
CA TYR A 221 40.65 -16.36 23.91
C TYR A 221 41.40 -16.55 25.23
N GLN A 222 40.69 -16.65 26.35
CA GLN A 222 41.31 -16.91 27.65
C GLN A 222 42.01 -18.27 27.68
N THR A 223 41.34 -19.33 27.19
CA THR A 223 41.93 -20.68 27.13
C THR A 223 43.21 -20.69 26.30
N VAL A 224 43.20 -20.01 25.15
CA VAL A 224 44.37 -19.86 24.28
C VAL A 224 45.53 -19.17 25.00
N VAL A 225 45.25 -18.08 25.72
CA VAL A 225 46.28 -17.32 26.46
C VAL A 225 46.83 -18.13 27.64
N GLU A 226 45.97 -18.86 28.34
CA GLU A 226 46.36 -19.75 29.44
C GLU A 226 47.29 -20.87 28.94
N GLN A 227 46.92 -21.57 27.86
CA GLN A 227 47.76 -22.59 27.24
C GLN A 227 49.14 -22.03 26.86
N PHE A 228 49.16 -20.91 26.12
CA PHE A 228 50.41 -20.25 25.75
C PHE A 228 51.26 -19.86 26.98
N SER A 229 50.63 -19.41 28.06
CA SER A 229 51.35 -19.05 29.30
C SER A 229 51.95 -20.27 30.03
N GLU A 230 51.30 -21.43 29.96
CA GLU A 230 51.83 -22.69 30.52
C GLU A 230 53.02 -23.20 29.70
N GLU A 231 52.91 -23.23 28.36
CA GLU A 231 54.00 -23.70 27.51
C GLU A 231 55.26 -22.81 27.59
N VAL A 232 55.10 -21.49 27.73
CA VAL A 232 56.26 -20.57 27.95
C VAL A 232 56.91 -20.82 29.31
N ARG A 233 56.14 -21.27 30.32
CA ARG A 233 56.65 -21.52 31.68
C ARG A 233 57.49 -22.81 31.77
N ASP A 234 57.17 -23.81 30.97
CA ASP A 234 57.85 -25.12 30.99
C ASP A 234 59.16 -25.16 30.18
N GLN A 235 59.64 -24.01 29.68
CA GLN A 235 60.90 -23.84 28.91
C GLN A 235 61.02 -24.67 27.61
N GLU A 236 59.93 -25.29 27.15
CA GLU A 236 59.89 -25.95 25.85
C GLU A 236 59.58 -24.92 24.75
N GLU A 237 60.56 -24.08 24.42
CA GLU A 237 60.45 -23.01 23.38
C GLU A 237 59.81 -23.52 22.07
N ALA A 238 60.14 -24.74 21.65
CA ALA A 238 59.61 -25.33 20.43
C ALA A 238 58.10 -25.63 20.48
N LEU A 239 57.57 -26.03 21.65
CA LEU A 239 56.14 -26.32 21.84
C LEU A 239 55.34 -25.03 22.03
N ALA A 240 55.88 -24.06 22.77
CA ALA A 240 55.31 -22.72 22.90
C ALA A 240 55.20 -22.01 21.53
N GLU A 241 56.24 -22.10 20.70
CA GLU A 241 56.22 -21.53 19.34
C GLU A 241 55.22 -22.25 18.43
N GLN A 242 55.07 -23.57 18.58
CA GLN A 242 54.11 -24.36 17.80
C GLN A 242 52.65 -24.07 18.19
N VAL A 243 52.35 -23.92 19.48
CA VAL A 243 51.02 -23.53 19.97
C VAL A 243 50.72 -22.10 19.57
N TYR A 244 51.66 -21.17 19.73
CA TYR A 244 51.51 -19.78 19.27
C TYR A 244 51.24 -19.69 17.77
N GLN A 245 51.98 -20.43 16.94
CA GLN A 245 51.79 -20.48 15.49
C GLN A 245 50.47 -21.13 15.10
N ASN A 246 50.05 -22.21 15.76
CA ASN A 246 48.77 -22.86 15.48
C ASN A 246 47.60 -21.99 15.88
N VAL A 247 47.65 -21.36 17.06
CA VAL A 247 46.68 -20.38 17.52
C VAL A 247 46.66 -19.18 16.56
N LEU A 248 47.80 -18.61 16.20
CA LEU A 248 47.85 -17.51 15.22
C LEU A 248 47.26 -17.94 13.89
N ARG A 249 47.50 -19.18 13.44
CA ARG A 249 47.02 -19.66 12.16
C ARG A 249 45.53 -20.01 12.16
N GLU A 250 45.00 -20.58 13.24
CA GLU A 250 43.56 -20.83 13.42
C GLU A 250 42.82 -19.54 13.69
N SER A 251 43.32 -18.70 14.61
CA SER A 251 42.80 -17.36 14.86
C SER A 251 42.90 -16.50 13.61
N ALA A 252 43.97 -16.57 12.81
CA ALA A 252 44.05 -15.85 11.53
C ALA A 252 43.09 -16.42 10.48
N LYS A 253 42.84 -17.73 10.44
CA LYS A 253 41.81 -18.31 9.56
C LYS A 253 40.40 -17.89 9.96
N GLU A 254 40.13 -17.82 11.26
CA GLU A 254 38.84 -17.43 11.81
C GLU A 254 38.65 -15.91 11.75
N PHE A 255 39.68 -15.13 12.06
CA PHE A 255 39.76 -13.71 11.75
C PHE A 255 39.59 -13.48 10.25
N GLU A 256 40.21 -14.22 9.32
CA GLU A 256 39.97 -14.05 7.88
C GLU A 256 38.53 -14.39 7.44
N ARG A 257 37.86 -15.30 8.17
CA ARG A 257 36.43 -15.63 8.00
C ARG A 257 35.50 -14.56 8.56
N PHE A 258 35.88 -13.92 9.67
CA PHE A 258 35.09 -12.90 10.38
C PHE A 258 35.58 -11.47 10.15
N ARG A 259 36.66 -11.28 9.39
CA ARG A 259 37.18 -9.98 9.01
C ARG A 259 36.05 -9.35 8.24
N VAL A 260 35.47 -8.31 8.85
CA VAL A 260 34.65 -7.32 8.16
C VAL A 260 35.37 -7.08 6.85
N VAL A 261 34.68 -7.21 5.72
CA VAL A 261 35.30 -6.92 4.43
C VAL A 261 35.69 -5.44 4.48
N GLU A 262 36.92 -5.16 4.90
CA GLU A 262 37.57 -3.87 4.89
C GLU A 262 37.84 -3.60 3.42
N ASN A 263 36.81 -3.10 2.74
CA ASN A 263 36.98 -2.57 1.41
C ASN A 263 37.14 -1.06 1.57
N PRO A 264 38.36 -0.51 1.37
CA PRO A 264 38.62 0.92 1.53
C PRO A 264 37.67 1.78 0.69
N LYS A 265 37.17 1.25 -0.44
CA LYS A 265 36.19 1.95 -1.29
C LYS A 265 34.86 2.21 -0.58
N LEU A 266 34.47 1.41 0.42
CA LEU A 266 33.26 1.64 1.22
C LEU A 266 33.41 2.85 2.17
N GLU A 267 34.62 3.30 2.47
CA GLU A 267 34.84 4.49 3.30
C GLU A 267 34.33 5.77 2.63
N ASN A 268 34.29 5.77 1.30
CA ASN A 268 33.72 6.87 0.51
C ASN A 268 32.20 7.04 0.75
N ILE A 269 31.51 6.07 1.36
CA ILE A 269 30.10 6.22 1.75
C ILE A 269 30.01 6.80 3.16
N HIS A 270 29.58 8.06 3.27
CA HIS A 270 29.41 8.76 4.56
C HIS A 270 28.25 8.22 5.40
N SER A 271 27.24 7.64 4.76
CA SER A 271 26.10 7.04 5.44
C SER A 271 26.50 5.76 6.17
N LEU A 272 26.62 5.83 7.50
CA LEU A 272 26.95 4.67 8.33
C LEU A 272 25.98 3.48 8.13
N PRO A 273 24.64 3.66 8.11
CA PRO A 273 23.72 2.54 7.88
C PRO A 273 23.95 1.83 6.54
N LEU A 274 24.16 2.60 5.47
CA LEU A 274 24.37 2.04 4.14
C LEU A 274 25.71 1.32 4.05
N ARG A 275 26.77 1.92 4.62
CA ARG A 275 28.10 1.32 4.70
C ARG A 275 28.08 0.00 5.47
N SER A 276 27.41 -0.03 6.63
CA SER A 276 27.25 -1.24 7.44
C SER A 276 26.48 -2.33 6.71
N LEU A 277 25.40 -1.98 5.99
CA LEU A 277 24.66 -2.94 5.18
C LEU A 277 25.54 -3.56 4.08
N LEU A 278 26.23 -2.72 3.30
CA LEU A 278 27.08 -3.19 2.19
C LEU A 278 28.17 -4.13 2.69
N SER A 279 28.84 -3.76 3.80
CA SER A 279 29.84 -4.62 4.42
C SER A 279 29.26 -5.97 4.85
N ALA A 280 28.08 -5.98 5.48
CA ALA A 280 27.39 -7.20 5.88
C ALA A 280 27.00 -8.07 4.67
N ARG A 281 26.52 -7.48 3.58
CA ARG A 281 26.14 -8.21 2.35
C ARG A 281 27.34 -8.76 1.59
N MET A 282 28.44 -8.02 1.52
CA MET A 282 29.70 -8.52 0.96
C MET A 282 30.24 -9.70 1.78
N MET A 283 30.13 -9.62 3.10
CA MET A 283 30.51 -10.71 4.00
C MET A 283 29.61 -11.94 3.83
N GLU A 284 28.30 -11.74 3.69
CA GLU A 284 27.34 -12.81 3.36
C GLU A 284 27.67 -13.50 2.03
N ALA A 285 27.93 -12.74 0.97
CA ALA A 285 28.33 -13.27 -0.33
C ALA A 285 29.66 -14.05 -0.24
N LYS A 286 30.67 -13.51 0.46
CA LYS A 286 31.96 -14.20 0.72
C LYS A 286 31.74 -15.54 1.43
N ARG A 287 30.85 -15.59 2.43
CA ARG A 287 30.49 -16.85 3.15
C ARG A 287 29.85 -17.89 2.23
N ASN A 288 29.13 -17.47 1.20
CA ASN A 288 28.54 -18.34 0.18
C ASN A 288 29.51 -18.65 -0.99
N ASN A 289 30.80 -18.29 -0.87
CA ASN A 289 31.81 -18.43 -1.93
C ASN A 289 31.48 -17.66 -3.21
N ILE A 290 30.77 -16.53 -3.10
CA ILE A 290 30.44 -15.64 -4.22
C ILE A 290 31.40 -14.45 -4.20
N PRO A 291 32.30 -14.29 -5.18
CA PRO A 291 33.16 -13.13 -5.30
C PRO A 291 32.35 -11.85 -5.52
N VAL A 292 32.63 -10.82 -4.72
CA VAL A 292 32.03 -9.48 -4.88
C VAL A 292 33.11 -8.47 -5.21
N THR A 293 32.90 -7.73 -6.30
CA THR A 293 33.75 -6.59 -6.68
C THR A 293 32.97 -5.31 -6.52
N CYS A 294 33.64 -4.22 -6.11
CA CYS A 294 32.98 -2.94 -5.97
C CYS A 294 33.78 -1.78 -6.55
N ASP A 295 33.07 -0.75 -7.00
CA ASP A 295 33.66 0.49 -7.48
C ASP A 295 32.93 1.73 -6.97
N ILE A 296 33.64 2.53 -6.17
CA ILE A 296 33.10 3.72 -5.49
C ILE A 296 34.19 4.79 -5.57
N PRO A 297 34.30 5.49 -6.71
CA PRO A 297 35.43 6.38 -6.97
C PRO A 297 35.42 7.65 -6.11
N GLU A 298 34.24 8.10 -5.68
CA GLU A 298 34.01 9.41 -5.06
C GLU A 298 33.23 9.32 -3.76
N GLU A 299 33.33 10.36 -2.93
CA GLU A 299 32.57 10.46 -1.68
C GLU A 299 31.06 10.61 -1.93
N ILE A 300 30.28 9.66 -1.42
CA ILE A 300 28.82 9.66 -1.53
C ILE A 300 28.20 10.30 -0.27
N LYS A 301 27.64 11.51 -0.43
CA LYS A 301 27.02 12.28 0.66
C LYS A 301 25.96 13.26 0.17
N GLY A 302 24.93 13.51 0.98
CA GLY A 302 23.97 14.60 0.72
C GLY A 302 22.96 14.33 -0.41
N PHE A 303 22.68 13.07 -0.72
CA PHE A 303 21.56 12.68 -1.58
C PHE A 303 20.20 12.96 -0.91
N ALA A 304 19.17 13.25 -1.72
CA ALA A 304 17.85 13.64 -1.21
C ALA A 304 17.00 12.43 -0.76
N MET A 305 17.29 11.23 -1.28
CA MET A 305 16.59 10.01 -0.88
C MET A 305 16.81 9.68 0.61
N ASN A 306 15.75 9.24 1.30
CA ASN A 306 15.89 8.83 2.70
C ASN A 306 16.87 7.66 2.81
N VAL A 307 17.85 7.77 3.72
CA VAL A 307 18.89 6.76 3.95
C VAL A 307 18.29 5.38 4.25
N VAL A 308 17.19 5.30 4.99
CA VAL A 308 16.52 4.04 5.33
C VAL A 308 15.93 3.39 4.09
N ASP A 309 15.23 4.17 3.25
CA ASP A 309 14.64 3.69 2.01
C ASP A 309 15.74 3.24 1.02
N LEU A 310 16.83 4.00 0.89
CA LEU A 310 17.98 3.61 0.07
C LEU A 310 18.65 2.33 0.58
N THR A 311 18.84 2.21 1.90
CA THR A 311 19.38 1.01 2.53
C THR A 311 18.49 -0.20 2.24
N LEU A 312 17.16 -0.03 2.28
CA LEU A 312 16.22 -1.10 1.96
C LEU A 312 16.28 -1.51 0.48
N LEU A 313 16.36 -0.55 -0.44
CA LEU A 313 16.52 -0.82 -1.88
C LEU A 313 17.80 -1.60 -2.19
N VAL A 314 18.94 -1.12 -1.69
CA VAL A 314 20.24 -1.79 -1.85
C VAL A 314 20.23 -3.19 -1.23
N SER A 315 19.55 -3.36 -0.08
CA SER A 315 19.37 -4.66 0.56
C SER A 315 18.58 -5.64 -0.31
N ILE A 316 17.52 -5.17 -0.97
CA ILE A 316 16.72 -5.98 -1.90
C ILE A 316 17.59 -6.45 -3.08
N PHE A 317 18.35 -5.54 -3.70
CA PHE A 317 19.21 -5.89 -4.84
C PHE A 317 20.26 -6.94 -4.44
N PHE A 318 20.96 -6.74 -3.32
CA PHE A 318 21.94 -7.71 -2.82
C PHE A 318 21.33 -9.07 -2.51
N SER A 319 20.15 -9.11 -1.87
CA SER A 319 19.45 -10.37 -1.58
C SER A 319 19.18 -11.15 -2.86
N ASN A 320 18.63 -10.49 -3.89
CA ASN A 320 18.32 -11.13 -5.16
C ASN A 320 19.59 -11.62 -5.86
N ALA A 321 20.62 -10.77 -5.92
CA ALA A 321 21.89 -11.13 -6.54
C ALA A 321 22.56 -12.33 -5.86
N ILE A 322 22.55 -12.39 -4.52
CA ILE A 322 23.14 -13.50 -3.75
C ILE A 322 22.33 -14.79 -3.95
N ASP A 323 20.99 -14.73 -3.86
CA ASP A 323 20.14 -15.92 -3.97
C ASP A 323 20.19 -16.54 -5.37
N GLU A 324 20.26 -15.71 -6.41
CA GLU A 324 20.46 -16.18 -7.79
C GLU A 324 21.87 -16.75 -7.98
N SER A 325 22.89 -16.04 -7.49
CA SER A 325 24.29 -16.45 -7.59
C SER A 325 24.58 -17.81 -6.93
N LYS A 326 23.82 -18.22 -5.91
CA LYS A 326 23.96 -19.56 -5.29
C LYS A 326 23.65 -20.71 -6.26
N GLN A 327 22.87 -20.45 -7.30
CA GLN A 327 22.43 -21.45 -8.28
C GLN A 327 23.31 -21.47 -9.53
N VAL A 328 24.22 -20.50 -9.69
CA VAL A 328 25.07 -20.32 -10.87
C VAL A 328 26.46 -20.94 -10.64
N PRO A 329 26.95 -21.85 -11.53
CA PRO A 329 28.25 -22.50 -11.36
C PRO A 329 29.46 -21.56 -11.32
N THR A 330 29.39 -20.43 -12.04
CA THR A 330 30.43 -19.39 -12.05
C THR A 330 29.85 -18.07 -11.52
N ALA A 331 29.51 -18.06 -10.24
CA ALA A 331 28.91 -16.91 -9.58
C ALA A 331 29.88 -15.72 -9.47
N GLN A 332 29.38 -14.51 -9.72
CA GLN A 332 30.10 -13.25 -9.49
C GLN A 332 29.09 -12.12 -9.32
N ILE A 333 29.36 -11.22 -8.37
CA ILE A 333 28.60 -9.99 -8.17
C ILE A 333 29.54 -8.79 -8.33
N SER A 334 29.11 -7.78 -9.07
CA SER A 334 29.75 -6.46 -9.14
C SER A 334 28.76 -5.39 -8.73
N PHE A 335 29.21 -4.36 -8.01
CA PHE A 335 28.40 -3.18 -7.80
C PHE A 335 29.22 -1.91 -7.88
N SER A 336 28.62 -0.81 -8.32
CA SER A 336 29.24 0.50 -8.30
C SER A 336 28.32 1.55 -7.72
N PHE A 337 28.92 2.57 -7.10
CA PHE A 337 28.20 3.72 -6.58
C PHE A 337 28.97 4.99 -6.87
N HIS A 338 28.40 5.84 -7.70
CA HIS A 338 29.03 7.08 -8.15
C HIS A 338 28.01 8.21 -8.28
N GLN A 339 28.50 9.44 -8.19
CA GLN A 339 27.74 10.63 -8.53
C GLN A 339 28.04 10.98 -10.00
N HIS A 340 27.04 11.47 -10.71
CA HIS A 340 27.17 11.90 -12.10
C HIS A 340 27.37 13.42 -12.15
N ASP A 341 28.54 13.84 -12.65
CA ASP A 341 29.02 15.23 -12.60
C ASP A 341 28.09 16.28 -13.24
N LYS A 342 27.27 15.89 -14.23
CA LYS A 342 26.51 16.85 -15.05
C LYS A 342 25.19 17.27 -14.43
N ASP A 343 24.52 16.38 -13.71
CA ASP A 343 23.17 16.59 -13.16
C ASP A 343 23.10 16.34 -11.65
N GLY A 344 24.24 15.99 -11.03
CA GLY A 344 24.37 15.71 -9.61
C GLY A 344 23.64 14.44 -9.17
N SER A 345 23.19 13.62 -10.11
CA SER A 345 22.45 12.39 -9.82
C SER A 345 23.37 11.29 -9.30
N TYR A 346 22.82 10.42 -8.48
CA TYR A 346 23.48 9.27 -7.89
C TYR A 346 23.07 8.00 -8.64
N HIS A 347 24.07 7.20 -9.02
CA HIS A 347 23.90 5.94 -9.72
C HIS A 347 24.42 4.80 -8.84
N PHE A 348 23.51 3.95 -8.38
CA PHE A 348 23.85 2.66 -7.76
C PHE A 348 23.58 1.54 -8.76
N VAL A 349 24.63 0.86 -9.20
CA VAL A 349 24.56 -0.22 -10.18
C VAL A 349 24.94 -1.53 -9.51
N MET A 350 24.16 -2.58 -9.73
CA MET A 350 24.47 -3.93 -9.31
C MET A 350 24.32 -4.90 -10.47
N GLU A 351 25.29 -5.80 -10.60
CA GLU A 351 25.35 -6.80 -11.65
C GLU A 351 25.66 -8.17 -11.04
N ASN A 352 24.98 -9.20 -11.51
CA ASN A 352 25.30 -10.58 -11.17
C ASN A 352 25.24 -11.47 -12.42
N ARG A 353 26.03 -12.54 -12.41
CA ARG A 353 25.93 -13.59 -13.44
C ARG A 353 24.63 -14.37 -13.30
N THR A 354 24.09 -14.79 -14.44
CA THR A 354 22.88 -15.61 -14.56
C THR A 354 23.20 -16.94 -15.24
N GLN A 355 22.37 -17.94 -15.00
CA GLN A 355 22.50 -19.24 -15.69
C GLN A 355 22.05 -19.14 -17.16
N GLU A 356 20.99 -18.37 -17.41
CA GLU A 356 20.44 -18.11 -18.75
C GLU A 356 21.10 -16.87 -19.36
N GLU A 357 21.27 -16.85 -20.70
CA GLU A 357 21.89 -15.73 -21.42
C GLU A 357 21.08 -14.44 -21.30
N ARG A 358 19.74 -14.57 -21.30
CA ARG A 358 18.78 -13.50 -21.06
C ARG A 358 17.67 -14.03 -20.19
N VAL A 359 17.41 -13.33 -19.09
CA VAL A 359 16.28 -13.62 -18.22
C VAL A 359 15.07 -12.81 -18.70
N ASP A 360 13.89 -13.44 -18.69
CA ASP A 360 12.64 -12.77 -19.02
C ASP A 360 12.30 -11.71 -17.96
N LEU A 361 12.51 -10.44 -18.34
CA LEU A 361 12.26 -9.28 -17.49
C LEU A 361 10.77 -9.10 -17.18
N ASP A 362 9.88 -9.45 -18.12
CA ASP A 362 8.44 -9.35 -17.93
C ASP A 362 7.95 -10.40 -16.93
N ALA A 363 8.50 -11.61 -16.99
CA ALA A 363 8.22 -12.67 -16.02
C ALA A 363 8.76 -12.35 -14.61
N ILE A 364 9.93 -11.70 -14.51
CA ILE A 364 10.44 -11.22 -13.22
C ILE A 364 9.55 -10.10 -12.68
N MET A 365 8.98 -9.24 -13.52
CA MET A 365 8.15 -8.11 -13.09
C MET A 365 6.71 -8.51 -12.71
N GLN A 366 6.26 -9.71 -13.07
CA GLN A 366 4.93 -10.25 -12.76
C GLN A 366 4.88 -10.91 -11.37
N GLU A 367 3.79 -10.63 -10.65
CA GLU A 367 3.59 -10.87 -9.21
C GLU A 367 3.59 -12.37 -8.80
N GLU A 368 3.27 -13.28 -9.72
CA GLU A 368 3.08 -14.71 -9.42
C GLU A 368 4.39 -15.51 -9.33
N ASN A 369 5.45 -15.12 -10.06
CA ASN A 369 6.75 -15.82 -10.02
C ASN A 369 7.63 -15.38 -8.84
N GLN A 370 7.33 -14.24 -8.23
CA GLN A 370 8.11 -13.63 -7.14
C GLN A 370 7.81 -14.20 -5.73
N LYS A 371 6.88 -15.16 -5.59
CA LYS A 371 6.56 -15.80 -4.31
C LYS A 371 7.60 -16.84 -3.85
N LYS A 372 8.53 -17.23 -4.74
CA LYS A 372 9.50 -18.31 -4.48
C LYS A 372 10.86 -17.86 -3.95
N THR A 373 11.23 -16.58 -4.10
CA THR A 373 12.48 -16.02 -3.58
C THR A 373 12.19 -15.12 -2.38
N SER A 374 13.06 -15.16 -1.38
CA SER A 374 12.82 -14.73 0.01
C SER A 374 12.29 -13.30 0.20
N GLY A 375 11.15 -13.12 0.88
CA GLY A 375 10.75 -12.03 1.81
C GLY A 375 10.86 -10.53 1.45
N LEU A 376 11.60 -10.12 0.43
CA LEU A 376 11.94 -8.73 0.07
C LEU A 376 12.03 -8.64 -1.46
N ASN A 377 10.95 -8.20 -2.11
CA ASN A 377 10.75 -8.39 -3.55
C ASN A 377 10.99 -7.09 -4.36
N LEU A 378 11.26 -7.22 -5.67
CA LEU A 378 11.31 -6.07 -6.60
C LEU A 378 10.04 -5.21 -6.55
N HIS A 379 8.90 -5.79 -6.17
CA HIS A 379 7.66 -5.04 -5.93
C HIS A 379 7.80 -4.04 -4.78
N SER A 380 8.40 -4.46 -3.66
CA SER A 380 8.69 -3.58 -2.54
C SER A 380 9.66 -2.47 -2.93
N ALA A 381 10.62 -2.76 -3.81
CA ALA A 381 11.49 -1.73 -4.37
C ALA A 381 10.69 -0.70 -5.20
N LYS A 382 9.77 -1.14 -6.06
CA LYS A 382 8.87 -0.24 -6.80
C LYS A 382 8.00 0.62 -5.89
N ASP A 383 7.48 0.07 -4.80
CA ASP A 383 6.65 0.82 -3.85
C ASP A 383 7.43 1.89 -3.10
N ILE A 384 8.68 1.61 -2.75
CA ILE A 384 9.59 2.62 -2.17
C ILE A 384 9.86 3.73 -3.20
N LEU A 385 10.16 3.35 -4.45
CA LEU A 385 10.48 4.30 -5.53
C LEU A 385 9.31 5.21 -5.90
N LYS A 386 8.05 4.77 -5.75
CA LYS A 386 6.87 5.65 -5.96
C LYS A 386 6.86 6.91 -5.09
N LYS A 387 7.60 6.92 -3.97
CA LYS A 387 7.74 8.10 -3.10
C LYS A 387 8.65 9.18 -3.71
N TYR A 388 9.51 8.81 -4.65
CA TYR A 388 10.58 9.65 -5.20
C TYR A 388 10.35 9.86 -6.69
N GLY A 389 9.80 11.01 -7.08
CA GLY A 389 9.50 11.31 -8.48
C GLY A 389 10.73 11.39 -9.39
N ASP A 390 11.89 11.68 -8.81
CA ASP A 390 13.17 11.80 -9.53
C ASP A 390 14.01 10.51 -9.46
N ALA A 391 13.48 9.42 -8.89
CA ALA A 391 14.17 8.14 -8.81
C ALA A 391 13.69 7.18 -9.91
N ASN A 392 14.62 6.52 -10.58
CA ASN A 392 14.34 5.54 -11.62
C ASN A 392 15.13 4.25 -11.38
N LEU A 393 14.51 3.10 -11.64
CA LEU A 393 15.15 1.79 -11.59
C LEU A 393 15.13 1.18 -12.99
N VAL A 394 16.31 1.01 -13.57
CA VAL A 394 16.51 0.38 -14.87
C VAL A 394 17.02 -1.04 -14.65
N THR A 395 16.36 -2.01 -15.27
CA THR A 395 16.78 -3.42 -15.24
C THR A 395 17.08 -3.90 -16.65
N SER A 396 18.22 -4.56 -16.84
CA SER A 396 18.59 -5.15 -18.12
C SER A 396 19.19 -6.54 -17.92
N SER A 397 18.95 -7.43 -18.87
CA SER A 397 19.56 -8.77 -18.90
C SER A 397 20.11 -9.07 -20.28
N GLY A 398 21.33 -9.62 -20.33
CA GLY A 398 22.02 -9.97 -21.56
C GLY A 398 23.42 -10.50 -21.26
N ASP A 399 23.97 -11.31 -22.17
CA ASP A 399 25.32 -11.87 -22.07
C ASP A 399 25.58 -12.60 -20.75
N TYR A 400 24.59 -13.32 -20.22
CA TYR A 400 24.63 -14.00 -18.92
C TYR A 400 24.82 -13.05 -17.72
N LEU A 401 24.44 -11.79 -17.88
CA LEU A 401 24.46 -10.78 -16.84
C LEU A 401 23.06 -10.23 -16.61
N PHE A 402 22.74 -10.02 -15.34
CA PHE A 402 21.58 -9.27 -14.90
C PHE A 402 22.05 -8.00 -14.20
N LYS A 403 21.56 -6.84 -14.66
CA LYS A 403 21.94 -5.52 -14.18
C LYS A 403 20.72 -4.81 -13.60
N GLN A 404 20.89 -4.24 -12.41
CA GLN A 404 19.96 -3.33 -11.77
C GLN A 404 20.64 -1.99 -11.53
N GLU A 405 20.10 -0.92 -12.10
CA GLU A 405 20.64 0.43 -12.01
C GLU A 405 19.59 1.36 -11.40
N LEU A 406 19.89 1.86 -10.20
CA LEU A 406 19.08 2.83 -9.48
C LEU A 406 19.70 4.22 -9.66
N ILE A 407 18.91 5.12 -10.23
CA ILE A 407 19.26 6.52 -10.53
C ILE A 407 18.38 7.42 -9.68
N PHE A 408 18.97 8.35 -8.92
CA PHE A 408 18.22 9.28 -8.05
C PHE A 408 19.00 10.57 -7.80
N LYS A 409 18.43 11.55 -7.08
CA LYS A 409 19.11 12.79 -6.67
C LYS A 409 19.37 12.85 -5.17
#